data_AF-A0A6N4T9P7-F1
#
_entry.id   AF-A0A6N4T9P7-F1
#
_cell.length_a   1.000
_cell.length_b   1.000
_cell.length_c   1.000
_cell.angle_alpha   90.00
_cell.angle_beta   90.00
_cell.angle_gamma   90.00
#
_symmetry.space_group_name_H-M   'P 1'
#
loop_
_entity.id
_entity.type
_entity.pdbx_description
1 polymer ?
#
loop_
_entity_poly.entity_id
_entity_poly.type
_entity_poly.pdbx_seq_one_letter_code
_entity_poly.pdbx_strand_id
1 'polypeptide(L)'
;MNWLKKLLGIKEEVPLVAKPAVNLRYSSNFPPYTFSPRTVDAPKSLPEQEKRQLIDVELQELKGLYLIVRHPTGVEYTHQCAGLSCSHLSLEGYLVPLEQTDGAEEELAQYFISGHSYSGLEWEEIAEIEAILNRNGLNWLCIAPNRLKESYEAWLHVCVRPEYTWVPFCTNSNPRSEMVLVWQNSD
;
A
#
# COMPACT_ATOMS: atom_id res chain seq x y z
N MET A 1 -22.25 -43.71 28.75
CA MET A 1 -22.32 -42.23 28.62
C MET A 1 -23.17 -41.71 27.45
N ASN A 2 -23.78 -42.54 26.60
CA ASN A 2 -24.57 -42.05 25.45
C ASN A 2 -26.06 -41.75 25.73
N TRP A 3 -26.66 -42.35 26.77
CA TRP A 3 -28.07 -42.08 27.08
C TRP A 3 -28.31 -40.68 27.67
N LEU A 4 -27.33 -40.17 28.44
CA LEU A 4 -27.40 -38.84 29.06
C LEU A 4 -27.39 -37.70 28.01
N LYS A 5 -26.58 -37.84 26.95
CA LYS A 5 -26.50 -36.86 25.85
C LYS A 5 -27.82 -36.72 25.09
N LYS A 6 -28.54 -37.84 24.94
CA LYS A 6 -29.84 -37.88 24.25
C LYS A 6 -30.95 -37.20 25.05
N LEU A 7 -30.87 -37.24 26.37
CA LEU A 7 -31.84 -36.61 27.27
C LEU A 7 -31.64 -35.08 27.37
N LEU A 8 -30.42 -34.59 27.13
CA LEU A 8 -30.06 -33.17 27.19
C LEU A 8 -30.14 -32.44 25.84
N GLY A 9 -30.56 -33.09 24.76
CA GLY A 9 -30.72 -32.45 23.45
C GLY A 9 -29.42 -31.92 22.83
N ILE A 10 -28.25 -32.42 23.27
CA ILE A 10 -26.94 -32.00 22.77
C ILE A 10 -26.76 -32.64 21.39
N LYS A 11 -26.85 -31.81 20.33
CA LYS A 11 -26.57 -32.23 18.95
C LYS A 11 -25.11 -32.67 18.84
N GLU A 12 -24.86 -33.78 18.16
CA GLU A 12 -23.50 -34.29 17.93
C GLU A 12 -22.64 -33.21 17.25
N GLU A 13 -21.44 -33.00 17.78
CA GLU A 13 -20.49 -32.03 17.22
C GLU A 13 -20.14 -32.42 15.78
N VAL A 14 -20.31 -31.47 14.87
CA VAL A 14 -19.94 -31.61 13.47
C VAL A 14 -18.43 -31.79 13.40
N PRO A 15 -17.90 -32.85 12.74
CA PRO A 15 -16.47 -33.04 12.63
C PRO A 15 -15.85 -31.86 11.89
N LEU A 16 -14.85 -31.23 12.51
CA LEU A 16 -14.04 -30.18 11.92
C LEU A 16 -13.38 -30.71 10.65
N VAL A 17 -13.89 -30.29 9.50
CA VAL A 17 -13.26 -30.52 8.20
C VAL A 17 -11.91 -29.81 8.23
N ALA A 18 -10.83 -30.60 8.14
CA ALA A 18 -9.47 -30.07 8.04
C ALA A 18 -9.39 -29.12 6.84
N LYS A 19 -9.02 -27.85 7.09
CA LYS A 19 -8.72 -26.88 6.03
C LYS A 19 -7.65 -27.48 5.11
N PRO A 20 -7.85 -27.49 3.79
CA PRO A 20 -6.79 -27.91 2.88
C PRO A 20 -5.59 -26.97 3.04
N ALA A 21 -4.40 -27.55 3.20
CA ALA A 21 -3.15 -26.82 3.13
C ALA A 21 -3.05 -26.20 1.74
N VAL A 22 -3.25 -24.88 1.66
CA VAL A 22 -3.05 -24.13 0.42
C VAL A 22 -1.55 -24.06 0.20
N ASN A 23 -1.04 -24.87 -0.73
CA ASN A 23 0.27 -24.69 -1.31
C ASN A 23 0.24 -23.37 -2.11
N LEU A 24 0.69 -22.27 -1.47
CA LEU A 24 0.98 -21.01 -2.14
C LEU A 24 2.20 -21.22 -3.06
N ARG A 25 1.98 -21.82 -4.22
CA ARG A 25 2.89 -21.64 -5.34
C ARG A 25 2.67 -20.22 -5.82
N TYR A 26 3.69 -19.36 -5.67
CA TYR A 26 3.75 -18.08 -6.35
C TYR A 26 3.55 -18.33 -7.84
N SER A 27 2.32 -18.10 -8.30
CA SER A 27 1.98 -18.09 -9.71
C SER A 27 2.57 -16.80 -10.25
N SER A 28 3.61 -16.92 -11.07
CA SER A 28 4.23 -15.82 -11.82
C SER A 28 3.31 -15.20 -12.89
N ASN A 29 2.00 -15.45 -12.82
CA ASN A 29 0.97 -14.86 -13.68
C ASN A 29 0.54 -13.47 -13.20
N PHE A 30 1.46 -12.68 -12.65
CA PHE A 30 1.26 -11.24 -12.65
C PHE A 30 1.53 -10.77 -14.08
N PRO A 31 0.54 -10.20 -14.80
CA PRO A 31 0.83 -9.59 -16.09
C PRO A 31 1.94 -8.55 -15.87
N PRO A 32 2.91 -8.40 -16.79
CA PRO A 32 3.89 -7.33 -16.68
C PRO A 32 3.11 -6.00 -16.63
N TYR A 33 3.04 -5.39 -15.45
CA TYR A 33 2.43 -4.08 -15.26
C TYR A 33 3.33 -3.06 -15.92
N THR A 34 3.21 -2.98 -17.24
CA THR A 34 3.68 -1.84 -17.98
C THR A 34 2.72 -0.72 -17.64
N PHE A 35 3.14 0.16 -16.72
CA PHE A 35 2.79 1.56 -16.89
C PHE A 35 3.26 1.89 -18.30
N SER A 36 2.34 1.86 -19.27
CA SER A 36 2.64 2.32 -20.60
C SER A 36 3.03 3.79 -20.42
N PRO A 37 4.29 4.20 -20.65
CA PRO A 37 4.56 5.62 -20.79
C PRO A 37 3.70 6.02 -21.98
N ARG A 38 2.65 6.81 -21.74
CA ARG A 38 1.65 7.19 -22.73
C ARG A 38 2.31 7.27 -24.11
N THR A 39 1.99 6.33 -24.99
CA THR A 39 2.32 6.47 -26.41
C THR A 39 1.51 7.63 -26.94
N VAL A 40 2.16 8.80 -26.91
CA VAL A 40 2.27 9.85 -27.93
C VAL A 40 1.14 10.03 -28.95
N ASP A 41 -0.11 9.90 -28.56
CA ASP A 41 -1.17 10.73 -29.16
C ASP A 41 -1.37 11.91 -28.22
N ALA A 42 -0.45 12.86 -28.30
CA ALA A 42 -0.49 14.11 -27.57
C ALA A 42 -1.83 14.80 -27.89
N PRO A 43 -2.73 14.99 -26.91
CA PRO A 43 -3.78 15.98 -27.07
C PRO A 43 -3.08 17.29 -27.41
N LYS A 44 -3.53 17.95 -28.49
CA LYS A 44 -3.08 19.30 -28.88
C LYS A 44 -2.78 20.10 -27.62
N SER A 45 -1.53 20.52 -27.46
CA SER A 45 -1.03 21.25 -26.29
C SER A 45 -2.04 22.34 -25.94
N LEU A 46 -2.74 22.15 -24.84
CA LEU A 46 -3.58 23.19 -24.27
C LEU A 46 -2.67 24.42 -24.07
N PRO A 47 -3.14 25.62 -24.44
CA PRO A 47 -2.34 26.83 -24.34
C PRO A 47 -1.80 26.92 -22.92
N GLU A 48 -0.48 27.06 -22.80
CA GLU A 48 0.34 27.23 -21.60
C GLU A 48 -0.51 27.59 -20.38
N GLN A 49 -1.15 26.55 -19.81
CA GLN A 49 -2.23 26.71 -18.86
C GLN A 49 -1.63 27.35 -17.63
N GLU A 50 -2.29 28.38 -17.11
CA GLU A 50 -2.03 28.97 -15.81
C GLU A 50 -1.49 27.89 -14.87
N LYS A 51 -0.22 28.02 -14.45
CA LYS A 51 0.39 27.10 -13.50
C LYS A 51 -0.59 27.00 -12.34
N ARG A 52 -1.24 25.84 -12.19
CA ARG A 52 -2.16 25.60 -11.08
C ARG A 52 -1.34 25.83 -9.82
N GLN A 53 -1.71 26.84 -9.05
CA GLN A 53 -1.08 27.10 -7.78
C GLN A 53 -1.54 25.99 -6.83
N LEU A 54 -0.63 25.06 -6.51
CA LEU A 54 -0.92 23.98 -5.58
C LEU A 54 -0.83 24.50 -4.15
N ILE A 55 -1.67 23.95 -3.29
CA ILE A 55 -1.56 24.07 -1.84
C ILE A 55 -0.56 23.00 -1.41
N ASP A 56 0.58 23.41 -0.88
CA ASP A 56 1.61 22.51 -0.35
C ASP A 56 1.34 22.24 1.13
N VAL A 57 1.38 20.96 1.51
CA VAL A 57 1.12 20.47 2.86
C VAL A 57 2.24 19.54 3.29
N GLU A 58 3.02 19.97 4.28
CA GLU A 58 4.09 19.17 4.86
C GLU A 58 3.55 18.18 5.91
N LEU A 59 3.98 16.92 5.81
CA LEU A 59 3.52 15.81 6.66
C LEU A 59 4.53 15.42 7.76
N GLN A 60 5.17 16.39 8.41
CA GLN A 60 6.27 16.12 9.36
C GLN A 60 5.84 15.39 10.65
N GLU A 61 4.66 15.71 11.18
CA GLU A 61 4.16 15.19 12.47
C GLU A 61 2.97 14.22 12.28
N LEU A 62 3.00 13.46 11.20
CA LEU A 62 1.99 12.45 10.92
C LEU A 62 2.02 11.37 12.01
N LYS A 63 0.86 10.89 12.45
CA LYS A 63 0.74 9.74 13.38
C LYS A 63 -0.17 8.68 12.79
N GLY A 64 0.31 7.46 12.66
CA GLY A 64 -0.36 6.37 11.96
C GLY A 64 0.01 6.32 10.48
N LEU A 65 -0.55 5.34 9.78
CA LEU A 65 -0.35 5.17 8.33
C LEU A 65 -1.41 5.91 7.52
N TYR A 66 -0.97 6.50 6.40
CA TYR A 66 -1.82 7.21 5.46
C TYR A 66 -1.48 6.78 4.05
N LEU A 67 -2.47 6.85 3.16
CA LEU A 67 -2.27 6.75 1.73
C LEU A 67 -2.43 8.11 1.07
N ILE A 68 -1.46 8.50 0.27
CA ILE A 68 -1.63 9.56 -0.72
C ILE A 68 -2.08 8.91 -2.01
N VAL A 69 -3.32 9.18 -2.42
CA VAL A 69 -3.89 8.66 -3.67
C VAL A 69 -3.83 9.73 -4.74
N ARG A 70 -3.01 9.52 -5.77
CA ARG A 70 -2.75 10.51 -6.82
C ARG A 70 -4.02 10.96 -7.50
N HIS A 71 -4.29 12.26 -7.47
CA HIS A 71 -5.44 12.89 -8.10
C HIS A 71 -5.21 14.40 -8.26
N PRO A 72 -5.70 15.07 -9.33
CA PRO A 72 -5.50 16.50 -9.53
C PRO A 72 -6.40 17.35 -8.61
N THR A 73 -6.17 17.29 -7.29
CA THR A 73 -6.95 17.96 -6.24
C THR A 73 -6.56 19.42 -6.05
N GLY A 74 -5.39 19.84 -6.54
CA GLY A 74 -4.77 21.12 -6.19
C GLY A 74 -4.03 21.09 -4.85
N VAL A 75 -3.91 19.93 -4.19
CA VAL A 75 -3.21 19.76 -2.91
C VAL A 75 -2.06 18.79 -3.10
N GLU A 76 -0.84 19.27 -2.86
CA GLU A 76 0.40 18.50 -2.88
C GLU A 76 0.84 18.21 -1.46
N TYR A 77 1.08 16.93 -1.16
CA TYR A 77 1.60 16.50 0.13
C TYR A 77 3.08 16.21 0.01
N THR A 78 3.86 16.85 0.87
CA THR A 78 5.32 16.68 0.93
C THR A 78 5.69 15.97 2.23
N HIS A 79 6.54 14.94 2.14
CA HIS A 79 6.97 14.17 3.30
C HIS A 79 8.48 13.90 3.29
N GLN A 80 9.12 14.01 4.45
CA GLN A 80 10.52 13.63 4.62
C GLN A 80 10.60 12.10 4.66
N CYS A 81 11.49 11.54 3.86
CA CYS A 81 11.65 10.11 3.70
C CYS A 81 13.13 9.75 3.53
N ALA A 82 13.38 8.45 3.41
CA ALA A 82 14.69 7.90 3.10
C ALA A 82 15.78 8.16 4.16
N GLY A 83 15.38 8.17 5.44
CA GLY A 83 16.27 8.23 6.59
C GLY A 83 17.29 9.37 6.52
N LEU A 84 18.56 9.02 6.72
CA LEU A 84 19.73 9.91 6.68
C LEU A 84 19.91 10.75 5.40
N SER A 85 19.25 10.38 4.30
CA SER A 85 19.29 11.20 3.07
C SER A 85 18.41 12.44 3.17
N CYS A 86 17.48 12.47 4.12
CA CYS A 86 16.47 13.51 4.31
C CYS A 86 15.79 13.91 2.99
N SER A 87 15.40 12.93 2.20
CA SER A 87 14.73 13.19 0.92
C SER A 87 13.34 13.75 1.17
N HIS A 88 12.91 14.73 0.38
CA HIS A 88 11.57 15.31 0.50
C HIS A 88 10.81 15.01 -0.78
N LEU A 89 9.95 14.00 -0.74
CA LEU A 89 9.13 13.60 -1.88
C LEU A 89 7.73 14.18 -1.76
N SER A 90 7.12 14.46 -2.91
CA SER A 90 5.80 15.07 -2.98
C SER A 90 4.87 14.33 -3.93
N LEU A 91 3.57 14.35 -3.61
CA LEU A 91 2.52 13.78 -4.46
C LEU A 91 1.21 14.56 -4.31
N GLU A 92 0.67 15.03 -5.43
CA GLU A 92 -0.66 15.65 -5.49
C GLU A 92 -1.75 14.59 -5.39
N GLY A 93 -2.72 14.75 -4.47
CA GLY A 93 -3.77 13.75 -4.30
C GLY A 93 -4.76 13.95 -3.17
N TYR A 94 -5.39 12.84 -2.77
CA TYR A 94 -6.14 12.71 -1.53
C TYR A 94 -5.28 12.06 -0.47
N LEU A 95 -5.26 12.60 0.75
CA LEU A 95 -4.66 11.96 1.91
C LEU A 95 -5.73 11.15 2.64
N VAL A 96 -5.51 9.84 2.78
CA VAL A 96 -6.48 8.88 3.33
C VAL A 96 -5.87 8.22 4.57
N PRO A 97 -6.39 8.48 5.78
CA PRO A 97 -5.92 7.79 6.99
C PRO A 97 -6.29 6.31 6.94
N LEU A 98 -5.37 5.46 7.37
CA LEU A 98 -5.62 4.02 7.58
C LEU A 98 -5.87 3.75 9.06
N GLU A 99 -7.11 3.46 9.42
CA GLU A 99 -7.49 3.22 10.81
C GLU A 99 -6.86 1.94 11.40
N GLN A 100 -6.54 1.98 12.70
CA GLN A 100 -6.08 0.82 13.49
C GLN A 100 -4.79 0.18 12.96
N THR A 101 -3.86 1.02 12.48
CA THR A 101 -2.61 0.58 11.83
C THR A 101 -1.34 0.87 12.64
N ASP A 102 -1.46 1.23 13.92
CA ASP A 102 -0.31 1.56 14.78
C ASP A 102 0.77 0.46 14.79
N GLY A 103 0.35 -0.81 14.76
CA GLY A 103 1.28 -1.95 14.68
C GLY A 103 2.02 -2.04 13.34
N ALA A 104 1.39 -1.65 12.23
CA ALA A 104 2.04 -1.63 10.93
C ALA A 104 3.07 -0.51 10.82
N GLU A 105 2.78 0.67 11.37
CA GLU A 105 3.73 1.78 11.42
C GLU A 105 5.00 1.37 12.18
N GLU A 106 4.86 0.80 13.38
CA GLU A 106 5.99 0.35 14.19
C GLU A 106 6.81 -0.75 13.49
N GLU A 107 6.15 -1.76 12.92
CA GLU A 107 6.83 -2.84 12.19
C GLU A 107 7.55 -2.33 10.93
N LEU A 108 6.94 -1.40 10.17
CA LEU A 108 7.57 -0.80 9.00
C LEU A 108 8.76 0.08 9.39
N ALA A 109 8.61 0.94 10.39
CA ALA A 109 9.72 1.76 10.90
C ALA A 109 10.89 0.88 11.35
N GLN A 110 10.60 -0.19 12.10
CA GLN A 110 11.61 -1.14 12.56
C GLN A 110 12.32 -1.87 11.41
N TYR A 111 11.61 -2.17 10.33
CA TYR A 111 12.18 -2.78 9.12
C TYR A 111 13.22 -1.86 8.46
N PHE A 112 12.89 -0.57 8.31
CA PHE A 112 13.77 0.39 7.62
C PHE A 112 14.98 0.83 8.45
N ILE A 113 14.88 0.84 9.79
CA ILE A 113 16.00 1.13 10.71
C ILE A 113 17.20 0.20 10.45
N SER A 114 16.98 -1.03 9.98
CA SER A 114 18.06 -2.01 9.72
C SER A 114 18.99 -1.68 8.55
N GLY A 115 18.78 -0.57 7.83
CA GLY A 115 19.68 -0.11 6.75
C GLY A 115 19.06 -0.08 5.34
N HIS A 116 17.72 -0.14 5.24
CA HIS A 116 16.99 -0.24 3.98
C HIS A 116 16.45 1.10 3.46
N SER A 117 16.94 2.22 3.99
CA SER A 117 16.24 3.51 3.90
C SER A 117 16.53 4.33 2.63
N TYR A 118 17.73 4.28 2.03
CA TYR A 118 18.16 5.33 1.09
C TYR A 118 18.29 4.93 -0.40
N SER A 119 18.43 3.64 -0.74
CA SER A 119 18.66 3.20 -2.13
C SER A 119 17.40 2.77 -2.88
N GLY A 120 16.24 2.91 -2.24
CA GLY A 120 15.01 2.28 -2.65
C GLY A 120 15.00 0.78 -2.35
N LEU A 121 13.87 0.13 -2.62
CA LEU A 121 13.70 -1.31 -2.40
C LEU A 121 14.34 -2.17 -3.49
N GLU A 122 14.72 -3.37 -3.09
CA GLU A 122 15.05 -4.53 -3.91
C GLU A 122 13.87 -5.51 -4.00
N TRP A 123 13.95 -6.45 -4.93
CA TRP A 123 12.89 -7.41 -5.19
C TRP A 123 12.67 -8.39 -4.03
N GLU A 124 13.75 -8.75 -3.34
CA GLU A 124 13.76 -9.70 -2.23
C GLU A 124 13.02 -9.16 -0.99
N GLU A 125 12.93 -7.84 -0.87
CA GLU A 125 12.35 -7.12 0.27
C GLU A 125 10.82 -7.09 0.23
N ILE A 126 10.22 -7.22 -0.97
CA ILE A 126 8.77 -7.14 -1.17
C ILE A 126 8.03 -8.14 -0.28
N ALA A 127 8.52 -9.38 -0.21
CA ALA A 127 7.84 -10.44 0.52
C ALA A 127 7.76 -10.16 2.03
N GLU A 128 8.79 -9.52 2.58
CA GLU A 128 8.85 -9.18 4.00
C GLU A 128 7.92 -8.00 4.33
N ILE A 129 7.95 -6.94 3.52
CA ILE A 129 7.07 -5.78 3.67
C ILE A 129 5.60 -6.19 3.49
N GLU A 130 5.28 -6.98 2.47
CA GLU A 130 3.92 -7.49 2.28
C GLU A 130 3.46 -8.38 3.43
N ALA A 131 4.37 -9.11 4.07
CA ALA A 131 4.04 -9.88 5.27
C ALA A 131 3.70 -8.97 6.46
N ILE A 132 4.40 -7.84 6.65
CA ILE A 132 4.07 -6.81 7.64
C ILE A 132 2.66 -6.25 7.37
N LEU A 133 2.39 -5.82 6.14
CA LEU A 133 1.07 -5.30 5.74
C LEU A 133 -0.04 -6.33 5.99
N ASN A 134 0.19 -7.59 5.63
CA ASN A 134 -0.80 -8.66 5.80
C ASN A 134 -1.11 -8.95 7.29
N ARG A 135 -0.09 -9.01 8.16
CA ARG A 135 -0.28 -9.22 9.61
C ARG A 135 -1.12 -8.11 10.25
N ASN A 136 -1.06 -6.91 9.69
CA ASN A 136 -1.77 -5.72 10.17
C ASN A 136 -3.07 -5.44 9.41
N GLY A 137 -3.63 -6.44 8.70
CA GLY A 137 -4.94 -6.29 8.04
C GLY A 137 -4.93 -5.44 6.76
N LEU A 138 -3.75 -5.05 6.27
CA LEU A 138 -3.55 -4.31 5.01
C LEU A 138 -3.27 -5.25 3.83
N ASN A 139 -3.80 -6.47 3.87
CA ASN A 139 -3.61 -7.48 2.83
C ASN A 139 -4.21 -7.11 1.47
N TRP A 140 -5.05 -6.08 1.42
CA TRP A 140 -5.59 -5.47 0.22
C TRP A 140 -4.59 -4.56 -0.51
N LEU A 141 -3.49 -4.18 0.16
CA LEU A 141 -2.34 -3.50 -0.44
C LEU A 141 -1.25 -4.51 -0.86
N CYS A 142 -0.48 -4.12 -1.86
CA CYS A 142 0.76 -4.77 -2.29
C CYS A 142 1.76 -3.73 -2.74
N ILE A 143 3.05 -4.05 -2.74
CA ILE A 143 4.09 -3.13 -3.22
C ILE A 143 3.98 -3.00 -4.74
N ALA A 144 4.25 -1.80 -5.29
CA ALA A 144 4.29 -1.56 -6.72
C ALA A 144 5.65 -1.99 -7.30
N PRO A 145 5.76 -3.16 -7.97
CA PRO A 145 7.05 -3.72 -8.40
C PRO A 145 7.79 -2.86 -9.43
N ASN A 146 7.07 -2.01 -10.16
CA ASN A 146 7.65 -1.10 -11.14
C ASN A 146 8.19 0.21 -10.53
N ARG A 147 8.08 0.39 -9.20
CA ARG A 147 8.54 1.60 -8.48
C ARG A 147 9.31 1.29 -7.20
N LEU A 148 9.97 0.14 -7.16
CA LEU A 148 10.79 -0.27 -6.01
C LEU A 148 11.91 0.73 -5.73
N LYS A 149 12.59 1.20 -6.79
CA LYS A 149 13.67 2.21 -6.69
C LYS A 149 13.22 3.60 -6.27
N GLU A 150 11.92 3.83 -6.21
CA GLU A 150 11.30 5.08 -5.76
C GLU A 150 10.58 4.89 -4.42
N SER A 151 10.67 3.69 -3.83
CA SER A 151 10.05 3.36 -2.55
C SER A 151 11.11 3.35 -1.46
N TYR A 152 10.95 4.19 -0.45
CA TYR A 152 11.91 4.42 0.63
C TYR A 152 11.25 4.26 1.99
N GLU A 153 12.04 4.36 3.05
CA GLU A 153 11.53 4.58 4.41
C GLU A 153 10.57 5.78 4.40
N ALA A 154 9.39 5.61 5.01
CA ALA A 154 8.29 6.56 5.09
C ALA A 154 7.67 6.98 3.73
N TRP A 155 8.01 6.29 2.64
CA TRP A 155 7.47 6.56 1.30
C TRP A 155 7.40 5.29 0.45
N LEU A 156 6.33 4.51 0.56
CA LEU A 156 6.20 3.24 -0.17
C LEU A 156 5.19 3.33 -1.31
N HIS A 157 5.62 3.08 -2.55
CA HIS A 157 4.69 2.95 -3.65
C HIS A 157 3.91 1.64 -3.55
N VAL A 158 2.59 1.75 -3.48
CA VAL A 158 1.67 0.62 -3.29
C VAL A 158 0.58 0.59 -4.34
N CYS A 159 -0.01 -0.59 -4.50
CA CYS A 159 -1.15 -0.86 -5.35
C CYS A 159 -2.23 -1.58 -4.55
N VAL A 160 -3.50 -1.37 -4.91
CA VAL A 160 -4.59 -2.23 -4.44
C VAL A 160 -4.52 -3.54 -5.20
N ARG A 161 -4.58 -4.66 -4.49
CA ARG A 161 -4.59 -5.98 -5.12
C ARG A 161 -5.87 -6.19 -5.94
N PRO A 162 -5.81 -6.89 -7.08
CA PRO A 162 -6.94 -6.97 -8.01
C PRO A 162 -8.18 -7.67 -7.44
N GLU A 163 -8.07 -8.45 -6.37
CA GLU A 163 -9.20 -9.14 -5.74
C GLU A 163 -10.07 -8.18 -4.91
N TYR A 164 -9.57 -6.98 -4.61
CA TYR A 164 -10.22 -5.96 -3.79
C TYR A 164 -10.76 -4.84 -4.69
N THR A 165 -12.06 -4.84 -4.93
CA THR A 165 -12.74 -3.88 -5.82
C THR A 165 -13.50 -2.78 -5.09
N TRP A 166 -13.59 -2.86 -3.76
CA TRP A 166 -14.35 -1.92 -2.93
C TRP A 166 -13.60 -0.60 -2.66
N VAL A 167 -12.30 -0.52 -2.98
CA VAL A 167 -11.52 0.71 -2.77
C VAL A 167 -11.97 1.77 -3.79
N PRO A 168 -12.68 2.84 -3.37
CA PRO A 168 -13.43 3.71 -4.28
C PRO A 168 -12.53 4.35 -5.34
N PHE A 169 -11.30 4.69 -4.95
CA PHE A 169 -10.32 5.40 -5.78
C PHE A 169 -9.68 4.56 -6.89
N CYS A 170 -9.96 3.25 -6.93
CA CYS A 170 -9.43 2.31 -7.92
C CYS A 170 -10.50 1.81 -8.90
N THR A 171 -11.78 2.07 -8.63
CA THR A 171 -12.87 1.68 -9.53
C THR A 171 -12.84 2.57 -10.77
N ASN A 172 -12.48 1.99 -11.91
CA ASN A 172 -12.40 2.63 -13.25
C ASN A 172 -11.18 3.51 -13.56
N SER A 173 -10.18 3.61 -12.67
CA SER A 173 -8.90 4.23 -13.02
C SER A 173 -8.09 3.25 -13.91
N ASN A 174 -7.87 3.61 -15.18
CA ASN A 174 -6.91 2.93 -16.05
C ASN A 174 -5.90 3.96 -16.61
N PRO A 175 -4.60 3.90 -16.23
CA PRO A 175 -4.00 2.98 -15.27
C PRO A 175 -4.54 3.18 -13.85
N ARG A 176 -4.33 2.19 -12.96
CA ARG A 176 -4.69 2.33 -11.54
C ARG A 176 -4.03 3.58 -10.97
N SER A 177 -4.78 4.31 -10.14
CA SER A 177 -4.27 5.48 -9.43
C SER A 177 -3.00 5.11 -8.67
N GLU A 178 -1.95 5.90 -8.88
CA GLU A 178 -0.72 5.80 -8.10
C GLU A 178 -1.03 6.07 -6.63
N MET A 179 -0.49 5.24 -5.74
CA MET A 179 -0.68 5.38 -4.30
C MET A 179 0.66 5.29 -3.59
N VAL A 180 0.84 6.13 -2.58
CA VAL A 180 2.00 6.12 -1.70
C VAL A 180 1.51 5.91 -0.28
N LEU A 181 2.04 4.90 0.39
CA LEU A 181 1.88 4.68 1.82
C LEU A 181 2.96 5.49 2.56
N VAL A 182 2.51 6.35 3.47
CA VAL A 182 3.36 7.24 4.28
C VAL A 182 3.03 7.06 5.76
N TRP A 183 4.01 7.28 6.63
CA TRP A 183 3.91 7.22 8.10
C TRP A 183 4.94 8.16 8.71
N GLN A 184 5.05 8.25 10.03
CA GLN A 184 6.06 9.13 10.63
C GLN A 184 7.48 8.65 10.30
N ASN A 185 8.31 9.50 9.69
CA ASN A 185 9.75 9.21 9.55
C ASN A 185 10.39 9.10 10.94
N SER A 186 11.36 8.19 11.09
CA SER A 186 11.94 7.85 12.39
C SER A 186 13.04 8.80 12.88
N ASP A 187 13.54 9.68 12.01
CA ASP A 187 14.60 10.67 12.29
C ASP A 187 14.14 11.93 13.02
#